data_AF-A0A5E4EP18-F1
#
_entry.id   AF-A0A5E4EP18-F1
#
_cell.length_a   1.000
_cell.length_b   1.000
_cell.length_c   1.000
_cell.angle_alpha   90.00
_cell.angle_beta   90.00
_cell.angle_gamma   90.00
#
_symmetry.space_group_name_H-M   'P 1'
#
loop_
_entity.id
_entity.type
_entity.pdbx_description
1 polymer ?
#
loop_
_entity_poly.entity_id
_entity_poly.type
_entity_poly.pdbx_seq_one_letter_code
_entity_poly.pdbx_strand_id
1 'polypeptide(L)'
;VKAERQKPSGLLQPLPIPKWKWEHLTMDFVFKLPRTRNKHDGVWVIVDRLTKSVHFLPVRANYTLNKLAKLFIDEIVRLHGVPVSITSDRDPRFTSRFWT
;
A
#
# COMPACT_ATOMS: atom_id res chain seq x y z
N VAL A 1 12.51 14.67 43.09
CA VAL A 1 11.84 13.60 42.32
C VAL A 1 11.10 14.23 41.16
N LYS A 2 11.45 13.93 39.90
CA LYS A 2 10.83 14.54 38.71
C LYS A 2 9.68 13.64 38.28
N ALA A 3 8.44 14.14 38.31
CA ALA A 3 7.27 13.36 37.93
C ALA A 3 7.35 12.99 36.43
N GLU A 4 7.12 11.72 36.13
CA GLU A 4 7.01 11.21 34.78
C GLU A 4 5.77 11.83 34.10
N ARG A 5 5.97 12.42 32.92
CA ARG A 5 4.92 13.16 32.17
C ARG A 5 4.50 12.43 30.88
N GLN A 6 4.83 11.15 30.71
CA GLN A 6 4.33 10.39 29.58
C GLN A 6 2.90 9.92 29.84
N LYS A 7 2.01 10.19 28.89
CA LYS A 7 0.70 9.56 28.86
C LYS A 7 0.89 8.05 28.65
N PRO A 8 0.13 7.19 29.34
CA PRO A 8 0.15 5.76 29.07
C PRO A 8 -0.25 5.52 27.61
N SER A 9 0.43 4.58 26.96
CA SER A 9 0.10 4.17 25.61
C SER A 9 -1.35 3.70 25.54
N GLY A 10 -2.11 4.23 24.56
CA GLY A 10 -3.48 3.80 24.31
C GLY A 10 -3.55 2.39 23.72
N LEU A 11 -4.74 1.81 23.74
CA LEU A 11 -5.01 0.52 23.08
C LEU A 11 -4.95 0.69 21.55
N LEU A 12 -4.39 -0.31 20.87
CA LEU A 12 -4.46 -0.40 19.41
C LEU A 12 -5.92 -0.53 18.96
N GLN A 13 -6.27 0.17 17.88
CA GLN A 13 -7.58 0.06 17.24
C GLN A 13 -7.43 -0.71 15.91
N PRO A 14 -7.63 -2.04 15.90
CA PRO A 14 -7.51 -2.82 14.68
C PRO A 14 -8.67 -2.54 13.73
N LEU A 15 -8.39 -2.61 12.43
CA LEU A 15 -9.43 -2.54 11.40
C LEU A 15 -10.30 -3.81 11.40
N PRO A 16 -11.58 -3.72 11.04
CA PRO A 16 -12.46 -4.88 10.93
C PRO A 16 -11.90 -5.96 10.01
N ILE A 17 -12.14 -7.23 10.35
CA ILE A 17 -11.70 -8.36 9.53
C ILE A 17 -12.54 -8.39 8.24
N PRO A 18 -11.91 -8.43 7.05
CA PRO A 18 -12.60 -8.57 5.78
C PRO A 18 -13.46 -9.84 5.70
N LYS A 19 -14.55 -9.80 4.93
CA LYS A 19 -15.41 -10.98 4.71
C LYS A 19 -14.95 -11.81 3.51
N TRP A 20 -14.39 -11.18 2.48
CA TRP A 20 -13.91 -11.85 1.29
C TRP A 20 -12.48 -11.46 0.92
N LYS A 21 -11.81 -12.36 0.18
CA LYS A 21 -10.47 -12.14 -0.34
C LYS A 21 -10.48 -10.98 -1.34
N TRP A 22 -9.42 -10.17 -1.33
CA TRP A 22 -9.18 -9.05 -2.25
C TRP A 22 -10.17 -7.88 -2.17
N GLU A 23 -11.13 -7.90 -1.24
CA GLU A 23 -12.01 -6.74 -0.99
C GLU A 23 -11.28 -5.61 -0.29
N HIS A 24 -10.41 -5.94 0.65
CA HIS A 24 -9.74 -4.94 1.47
C HIS A 24 -8.22 -5.12 1.35
N LEU A 25 -7.56 -4.13 0.76
CA LEU A 25 -6.12 -4.18 0.51
C LEU A 25 -5.36 -3.28 1.46
N THR A 26 -4.12 -3.65 1.77
CA THR A 26 -3.11 -2.73 2.29
C THR A 26 -2.04 -2.51 1.23
N MET A 27 -1.63 -1.28 1.02
CA MET A 27 -0.61 -0.92 0.03
C MET A 27 0.49 -0.09 0.65
N ASP A 28 1.72 -0.34 0.21
CA ASP A 28 2.89 0.43 0.62
C ASP A 28 3.92 0.45 -0.51
N PHE A 29 4.80 1.46 -0.48
CA PHE A 29 5.94 1.51 -1.38
C PHE A 29 7.27 1.48 -0.63
N VAL A 30 8.17 0.63 -1.09
CA VAL A 30 9.56 0.61 -0.63
C VAL A 30 10.45 1.14 -1.76
N PHE A 31 11.11 2.27 -1.53
CA PHE A 31 12.06 2.86 -2.49
C PHE A 31 13.49 2.84 -1.95
N LYS A 32 14.43 3.39 -2.74
CA LYS A 32 15.86 3.46 -2.44
C LYS A 32 16.51 2.07 -2.37
N LEU A 33 15.95 1.12 -3.10
CA LEU A 33 16.55 -0.20 -3.30
C LEU A 33 17.66 -0.13 -4.34
N PRO A 34 18.61 -1.08 -4.35
CA PRO A 34 19.58 -1.20 -5.43
C PRO A 34 18.89 -1.24 -6.80
N ARG A 35 19.36 -0.39 -7.70
CA ARG A 35 18.71 -0.21 -9.00
C ARG A 35 18.93 -1.44 -9.89
N THR A 36 17.86 -2.00 -10.42
CA THR A 36 17.92 -3.12 -11.37
C THR A 36 18.42 -2.68 -12.74
N ARG A 37 18.81 -3.62 -13.62
CA ARG A 37 19.16 -3.35 -15.04
C ARG A 37 18.03 -2.61 -15.77
N ASN A 38 16.79 -2.94 -15.43
CA ASN A 38 15.59 -2.32 -15.98
C ASN A 38 15.21 -1.02 -15.25
N LYS A 39 16.14 -0.43 -14.48
CA LYS A 39 16.05 0.87 -13.83
C LYS A 39 15.00 1.00 -12.72
N HIS A 40 14.40 -0.09 -12.26
CA HIS A 40 13.54 -0.12 -11.05
C HIS A 40 14.38 0.10 -9.80
N ASP A 41 13.90 0.96 -8.91
CA ASP A 41 14.55 1.38 -7.66
C ASP A 41 13.61 1.25 -6.44
N GLY A 42 12.45 0.61 -6.64
CA GLY A 42 11.50 0.34 -5.59
C GLY A 42 10.54 -0.81 -5.91
N VAL A 43 9.76 -1.17 -4.91
CA VAL A 43 8.72 -2.20 -4.97
C VAL A 43 7.42 -1.62 -4.41
N TRP A 44 6.33 -1.82 -5.14
CA TRP A 44 4.98 -1.57 -4.65
C TRP A 44 4.43 -2.87 -4.08
N VAL A 45 4.17 -2.86 -2.79
CA VAL A 45 3.63 -3.99 -2.03
C VAL A 45 2.12 -3.83 -1.94
N ILE A 46 1.38 -4.85 -2.38
CA ILE A 46 -0.08 -4.87 -2.35
C ILE A 46 -0.50 -6.16 -1.69
N VAL A 47 -1.18 -6.06 -0.55
CA VAL A 47 -1.49 -7.21 0.32
C VAL A 47 -3.00 -7.32 0.50
N ASP A 48 -3.54 -8.51 0.30
CA ASP A 48 -4.90 -8.84 0.71
C ASP A 48 -4.98 -8.95 2.24
N ARG A 49 -5.85 -8.16 2.87
CA ARG A 49 -5.91 -8.10 4.34
C ARG A 49 -6.41 -9.41 4.96
N LEU A 50 -7.22 -10.20 4.23
CA LEU A 50 -7.80 -11.45 4.71
C LEU A 50 -6.78 -12.61 4.66
N THR A 51 -6.34 -12.95 3.45
CA THR A 51 -5.51 -14.14 3.20
C THR A 51 -4.02 -13.88 3.41
N LYS A 52 -3.61 -12.60 3.52
CA LYS A 52 -2.20 -12.17 3.51
C LYS A 52 -1.44 -12.53 2.22
N SER A 53 -2.15 -12.83 1.14
CA SER A 53 -1.54 -12.95 -0.19
C SER A 53 -0.99 -11.60 -0.65
N VAL A 54 0.17 -11.61 -1.32
CA VAL A 54 0.92 -10.39 -1.66
C VAL A 54 1.30 -10.36 -3.14
N HIS A 55 1.16 -9.18 -3.77
CA HIS A 55 1.85 -8.84 -5.02
C HIS A 55 3.00 -7.89 -4.74
N PHE A 56 4.15 -8.17 -5.35
CA PHE A 56 5.32 -7.31 -5.36
C PHE A 56 5.54 -6.79 -6.78
N LEU A 57 5.21 -5.52 -7.02
CA LEU A 57 5.34 -4.92 -8.35
C LEU A 57 6.61 -4.07 -8.40
N PRO A 58 7.53 -4.29 -9.34
CA PRO A 58 8.71 -3.45 -9.49
C PRO A 58 8.30 -2.07 -10.01
N VAL A 59 8.73 -1.01 -9.32
CA VAL A 59 8.38 0.38 -9.66
C VAL A 59 9.61 1.27 -9.71
N ARG A 60 9.43 2.47 -10.27
CA ARG A 60 10.43 3.54 -10.19
C ARG A 60 9.88 4.70 -9.37
N ALA A 61 10.74 5.35 -8.58
CA ALA A 61 10.36 6.50 -7.77
C ALA A 61 9.78 7.64 -8.62
N ASN A 62 10.20 7.76 -9.89
CA ASN A 62 9.76 8.78 -10.83
C ASN A 62 8.59 8.34 -11.74
N TYR A 63 7.90 7.23 -11.44
CA TYR A 63 6.68 6.87 -12.18
C TYR A 63 5.59 7.93 -11.95
N THR A 64 4.95 8.32 -13.05
CA THR A 64 3.77 9.17 -12.99
C THR A 64 2.61 8.41 -12.35
N LEU A 65 1.67 9.14 -11.74
CA LEU A 65 0.47 8.55 -11.15
C LEU A 65 -0.33 7.76 -12.18
N ASN A 66 -0.47 8.26 -13.41
CA ASN A 66 -1.16 7.53 -14.48
C ASN A 66 -0.50 6.18 -14.80
N LYS A 67 0.84 6.11 -14.70
CA LYS A 67 1.57 4.86 -14.91
C LYS A 67 1.36 3.88 -13.75
N LEU A 68 1.33 4.37 -12.51
CA LEU A 68 1.00 3.56 -11.33
C LEU A 68 -0.44 3.07 -11.39
N ALA A 69 -1.40 3.94 -11.72
CA ALA A 69 -2.80 3.60 -11.92
C ALA A 69 -2.99 2.49 -12.96
N LYS A 70 -2.36 2.64 -14.12
CA LYS A 70 -2.39 1.60 -15.15
C LYS A 70 -1.81 0.28 -14.67
N LEU A 71 -0.64 0.32 -14.00
CA LEU A 71 -0.01 -0.88 -13.43
C LEU A 71 -0.92 -1.57 -12.40
N PHE A 72 -1.61 -0.78 -11.56
CA PHE A 72 -2.55 -1.31 -10.59
C PHE A 72 -3.75 -2.01 -11.27
N ILE A 73 -4.29 -1.41 -12.33
CA ILE A 73 -5.37 -2.02 -13.09
C ILE A 73 -4.90 -3.32 -13.77
N ASP A 74 -3.76 -3.26 -14.45
CA ASP A 74 -3.22 -4.36 -15.25
C ASP A 74 -2.79 -5.57 -14.37
N GLU A 75 -2.31 -5.32 -13.16
CA GLU A 75 -1.77 -6.39 -12.30
C GLU A 75 -2.72 -6.81 -11.18
N ILE A 76 -3.55 -5.91 -10.65
CA ILE A 76 -4.43 -6.20 -9.51
C ILE A 76 -5.88 -6.30 -9.94
N VAL A 77 -6.44 -5.25 -10.53
CA VAL A 77 -7.87 -5.21 -10.87
C VAL A 77 -8.23 -6.28 -11.90
N ARG A 78 -7.36 -6.49 -12.90
CA ARG A 78 -7.53 -7.54 -13.91
C ARG A 78 -7.64 -8.94 -13.31
N LEU A 79 -6.93 -9.21 -12.21
CA LEU A 79 -6.87 -10.55 -11.61
C LEU A 79 -7.90 -10.76 -10.50
N HIS A 80 -8.18 -9.72 -9.70
CA HIS A 80 -8.95 -9.84 -8.45
C HIS A 80 -10.20 -8.97 -8.40
N GLY A 81 -10.40 -8.10 -9.39
CA GLY A 81 -11.47 -7.10 -9.39
C GLY A 81 -11.10 -5.82 -8.64
N VAL A 82 -12.05 -4.90 -8.57
CA VAL A 82 -11.87 -3.62 -7.88
C VAL A 82 -12.03 -3.83 -6.37
N PRO A 83 -11.05 -3.44 -5.53
CA PRO A 83 -11.18 -3.58 -4.08
C PRO A 83 -12.23 -2.62 -3.53
N VAL A 84 -12.87 -3.02 -2.44
CA VAL A 84 -13.82 -2.21 -1.66
C VAL A 84 -13.10 -1.10 -0.90
N SER A 85 -11.92 -1.38 -0.35
CA SER A 85 -11.13 -0.37 0.36
C SER A 85 -9.63 -0.62 0.24
N ILE A 86 -8.86 0.46 0.27
CA ILE A 86 -7.40 0.42 0.32
C ILE A 86 -6.95 1.17 1.56
N THR A 87 -6.13 0.54 2.38
CA THR A 87 -5.40 1.19 3.48
C THR A 87 -3.95 1.41 3.06
N SER A 88 -3.50 2.65 3.06
CA SER A 88 -2.13 3.04 2.74
C SER A 88 -1.64 4.08 3.76
N ASP A 89 -0.36 4.40 3.72
CA ASP A 89 0.17 5.54 4.45
C ASP A 89 -0.21 6.87 3.78
N ARG A 90 0.33 7.98 4.27
CA ARG A 90 0.06 9.32 3.70
C ARG A 90 1.04 9.71 2.60
N ASP A 91 1.60 8.75 1.87
CA ASP A 91 2.45 9.07 0.74
C ASP A 91 1.68 9.92 -0.30
N PRO A 92 2.29 10.98 -0.85
CA PRO A 92 1.67 11.82 -1.88
C PRO A 92 1.10 11.06 -3.08
N ARG A 93 1.64 9.87 -3.38
CA ARG A 93 1.14 9.00 -4.46
C ARG A 93 -0.23 8.41 -4.16
N PHE A 94 -0.53 8.15 -2.89
CA PHE A 94 -1.81 7.61 -2.43
C PHE A 94 -2.85 8.69 -2.11
N THR A 95 -2.43 9.95 -1.93
CA THR A 95 -3.35 11.09 -1.68
C THR A 95 -3.75 11.83 -2.95
N SER A 96 -3.39 11.31 -4.12
CA SER A 96 -3.73 11.91 -5.41
C SER A 96 -5.19 11.66 -5.83
N ARG A 97 -5.72 12.50 -6.74
CA ARG A 97 -7.09 12.40 -7.29
C ARG A 97 -7.43 11.06 -7.94
N PHE A 98 -6.44 10.22 -8.25
CA PHE A 98 -6.72 8.88 -8.76
C PHE A 98 -7.38 7.98 -7.69
N TRP A 99 -7.06 8.22 -6.41
CA TRP A 99 -7.52 7.39 -5.29
C TRP A 99 -8.70 8.01 -4.50
N THR A 100 -9.09 9.24 -4.84
CA THR A 100 -10.21 9.97 -4.22
C THR A 100 -11.39 10.00 -5.17
#